data_AF-A0A1Q7Z2E8-F1
#
_entry.id   AF-A0A1Q7Z2E8-F1
#
_cell.length_a   1.000
_cell.length_b   1.000
_cell.length_c   1.000
_cell.angle_alpha   90.00
_cell.angle_beta   90.00
_cell.angle_gamma   90.00
#
_symmetry.space_group_name_H-M   'P 1'
#
loop_
_entity.id
_entity.type
_entity.pdbx_description
1 polymer ?
#
loop_
_entity_poly.entity_id
_entity_poly.type
_entity_poly.pdbx_seq_one_letter_code
_entity_poly.pdbx_strand_id
1 'polypeptide(L)'
;APLAVPPGAPQPKSRREELGSGKARTVFELTLADYGTLEPRLPDLLLEVSGADGPRQLQVRGRPLKFRSLVQEEGQGSAERAHHGSKPPVPVMVRSFLWVWLLGGLAVAVALFFWRKRLARLWRGREGDTTSEPFFDDLALERLWALRTEAPWTRGRGRGAIFELSEIVRAYLGARLQFNALDLTSEEFVAELHRRRLIGLDLAALIEEVRWEDLVKFAKLEPTAEECLGGIDIAESLIRHTRPLRAIAGKAA
;
A
#
# COMPACT_ATOMS: atom_id res chain seq x y z
N ALA A 1 -73.12 0.63 13.38
CA ALA A 1 -73.97 1.64 14.04
C ALA A 1 -74.89 2.22 12.97
N PRO A 2 -76.14 2.65 13.27
CA PRO A 2 -76.97 3.24 12.21
C PRO A 2 -76.31 4.51 11.68
N LEU A 3 -76.43 4.74 10.37
CA LEU A 3 -76.13 6.02 9.73
C LEU A 3 -76.74 7.16 10.57
N ALA A 4 -75.91 8.06 11.06
CA ALA A 4 -76.34 9.18 11.89
C ALA A 4 -76.32 10.49 11.09
N VAL A 5 -77.16 11.44 11.48
CA VAL A 5 -77.07 12.82 10.97
C VAL A 5 -75.88 13.49 11.67
N PRO A 6 -74.85 13.93 10.94
CA PRO A 6 -73.68 14.52 11.56
C PRO A 6 -74.03 15.87 12.21
N PRO A 7 -73.39 16.23 13.35
CA PRO A 7 -73.61 17.52 14.00
C PRO A 7 -73.24 18.66 13.03
N GLY A 8 -74.16 19.61 12.83
CA GLY A 8 -74.00 20.72 11.88
C GLY A 8 -74.42 20.42 10.43
N ALA A 9 -75.02 19.25 10.17
CA ALA A 9 -75.54 18.93 8.83
C ALA A 9 -76.64 19.92 8.40
N PRO A 10 -76.71 20.27 7.11
CA PRO A 10 -77.82 21.07 6.59
C PRO A 10 -79.15 20.34 6.81
N GLN A 11 -80.21 21.10 7.11
CA GLN A 11 -81.58 20.59 7.18
C GLN A 11 -81.92 19.84 5.88
N PRO A 12 -82.64 18.71 5.95
CA PRO A 12 -83.01 17.94 4.77
C PRO A 12 -83.80 18.81 3.79
N LYS A 13 -83.39 18.81 2.53
CA LYS A 13 -84.07 19.58 1.48
C LYS A 13 -85.06 18.67 0.78
N SER A 14 -86.28 19.17 0.58
CA SER A 14 -87.29 18.50 -0.25
C SER A 14 -87.61 19.34 -1.47
N ARG A 15 -87.53 18.75 -2.66
CA ARG A 15 -88.02 19.36 -3.90
C ARG A 15 -89.20 18.54 -4.40
N ARG A 16 -90.36 19.19 -4.60
CA ARG A 16 -91.54 18.57 -5.22
C ARG A 16 -91.66 19.05 -6.66
N GLU A 17 -91.88 18.11 -7.56
CA GLU A 17 -92.10 18.34 -8.99
C GLU A 17 -93.41 17.66 -9.39
N GLU A 18 -94.26 18.39 -10.13
CA GLU A 18 -95.53 17.85 -10.62
C GLU A 18 -95.32 17.24 -12.01
N LEU A 19 -95.65 15.96 -12.17
CA LEU A 19 -95.40 15.20 -13.40
C LEU A 19 -96.59 15.20 -14.37
N GLY A 20 -97.65 15.97 -14.07
CA GLY A 20 -98.94 15.90 -14.77
C GLY A 20 -99.69 14.58 -14.49
N SER A 21 -100.96 14.49 -14.89
CA SER A 21 -101.86 13.34 -14.65
C SER A 21 -102.14 12.98 -13.17
N GLY A 22 -102.13 13.98 -12.27
CA GLY A 22 -102.42 13.78 -10.83
C GLY A 22 -101.29 13.13 -10.04
N LYS A 23 -100.08 13.05 -10.61
CA LYS A 23 -98.89 12.48 -9.96
C LYS A 23 -97.88 13.58 -9.66
N ALA A 24 -97.28 13.49 -8.46
CA ALA A 24 -96.18 14.35 -8.06
C ALA A 24 -95.01 13.49 -7.58
N ARG A 25 -93.78 13.94 -7.85
CA ARG A 25 -92.54 13.33 -7.35
C ARG A 25 -91.92 14.29 -6.35
N THR A 26 -91.65 13.77 -5.16
CA THR A 26 -90.90 14.50 -4.14
C THR A 26 -89.55 13.84 -3.97
N VAL A 27 -88.49 14.63 -4.10
CA VAL A 27 -87.09 14.22 -3.90
C VAL A 27 -86.63 14.78 -2.57
N PHE A 28 -86.15 13.89 -1.69
CA PHE A 28 -85.57 14.25 -0.40
C PHE A 28 -84.05 14.09 -0.47
N GLU A 29 -83.31 15.15 -0.16
CA GLU A 29 -81.87 15.14 -0.01
C GLU A 29 -81.52 15.05 1.48
N LEU A 30 -80.89 13.95 1.87
CA LEU A 30 -80.51 13.63 3.25
C LEU A 30 -78.99 13.50 3.34
N THR A 31 -78.38 14.14 4.33
CA THR A 31 -76.94 13.97 4.63
C THR A 31 -76.78 13.02 5.80
N LEU A 32 -76.14 11.87 5.54
CA LEU A 32 -75.92 10.82 6.52
C LEU A 32 -74.43 10.47 6.56
N ALA A 33 -73.91 10.16 7.75
CA ALA A 33 -72.53 9.73 7.93
C ALA A 33 -72.49 8.38 8.67
N ASP A 34 -71.63 7.47 8.20
CA ASP A 34 -71.27 6.23 8.90
C ASP A 34 -69.82 6.33 9.32
N TYR A 35 -69.56 6.14 10.61
CA TYR A 35 -68.21 6.22 11.20
C TYR A 35 -67.70 4.85 11.68
N GLY A 36 -68.49 3.78 11.55
CA GLY A 36 -68.17 2.52 12.23
C GLY A 36 -68.54 1.24 11.50
N THR A 37 -69.15 1.30 10.30
CA THR A 37 -69.62 0.08 9.62
C THR A 37 -68.92 -0.13 8.28
N LEU A 38 -68.41 -1.35 8.06
CA LEU A 38 -67.83 -1.80 6.78
C LEU A 38 -68.88 -2.04 5.70
N GLU A 39 -70.13 -2.29 6.10
CA GLU A 39 -71.29 -2.51 5.22
C GLU A 39 -72.45 -1.56 5.60
N PRO A 40 -72.35 -0.27 5.27
CA PRO A 40 -73.41 0.72 5.55
C PRO A 40 -74.73 0.35 4.87
N ARG A 41 -75.82 0.43 5.64
CA ARG A 41 -77.20 0.24 5.17
C ARG A 41 -78.00 1.50 5.43
N LEU A 42 -78.77 1.94 4.43
CA LEU A 42 -79.73 3.04 4.63
C LEU A 42 -80.73 2.67 5.74
N PRO A 43 -81.04 3.58 6.68
CA PRO A 43 -82.06 3.32 7.69
C PRO A 43 -83.45 3.26 7.05
N ASP A 44 -84.39 2.59 7.71
CA ASP A 44 -85.79 2.62 7.30
C ASP A 44 -86.34 4.03 7.52
N LEU A 45 -86.92 4.62 6.47
CA LEU A 45 -87.45 5.99 6.50
C LEU A 45 -88.95 5.95 6.75
N LEU A 46 -89.41 6.66 7.78
CA LEU A 46 -90.82 6.90 8.04
C LEU A 46 -91.20 8.27 7.46
N LEU A 47 -92.14 8.27 6.52
CA LEU A 47 -92.64 9.46 5.86
C LEU A 47 -94.08 9.70 6.31
N GLU A 48 -94.34 10.83 6.94
CA GLU A 48 -95.71 11.28 7.20
C GLU A 48 -96.23 12.03 5.98
N VAL A 49 -97.23 11.48 5.31
CA VAL A 49 -97.82 12.05 4.09
C VAL A 49 -99.25 12.45 4.40
N SER A 50 -99.54 13.74 4.23
CA SER A 50 -100.92 14.27 4.31
C SER A 50 -101.52 14.34 2.91
N GLY A 51 -102.55 13.54 2.66
CA GLY A 51 -103.32 13.54 1.42
C GLY A 51 -104.78 13.93 1.65
N ALA A 52 -105.60 13.88 0.59
CA ALA A 52 -107.03 14.18 0.67
C ALA A 52 -107.81 13.25 1.63
N ASP A 53 -107.29 12.03 1.88
CA ASP A 53 -107.87 11.03 2.80
C ASP A 53 -107.31 11.12 4.25
N GLY A 54 -106.59 12.19 4.60
CA GLY A 54 -105.97 12.39 5.92
C GLY A 54 -104.49 11.97 6.00
N PRO A 55 -103.86 12.11 7.19
CA PRO A 55 -102.45 11.79 7.39
C PRO A 55 -102.21 10.28 7.39
N ARG A 56 -101.25 9.82 6.58
CA ARG A 56 -100.81 8.41 6.50
C ARG A 56 -99.30 8.34 6.71
N GLN A 57 -98.85 7.32 7.43
CA GLN A 57 -97.43 7.02 7.58
C GLN A 57 -97.01 5.96 6.55
N LEU A 58 -95.98 6.27 5.76
CA LEU A 58 -95.38 5.38 4.78
C LEU A 58 -93.98 4.98 5.25
N GLN A 59 -93.72 3.68 5.38
CA GLN A 59 -92.40 3.16 5.73
C GLN A 59 -91.67 2.70 4.47
N VAL A 60 -90.50 3.29 4.20
CA VAL A 60 -89.61 2.91 3.10
C VAL A 60 -88.45 2.12 3.68
N ARG A 61 -88.34 0.84 3.31
CA ARG A 61 -87.25 -0.04 3.76
C ARG A 61 -85.91 0.40 3.16
N GLY A 62 -84.91 0.59 4.01
CA GLY A 62 -83.58 0.98 3.60
C GLY A 62 -82.80 -0.18 2.96
N ARG A 63 -82.03 0.13 1.90
CA ARG A 63 -81.24 -0.84 1.12
C ARG A 63 -79.75 -0.79 1.48
N PRO A 64 -79.00 -1.90 1.32
CA PRO A 64 -77.55 -1.92 1.52
C PRO A 64 -76.83 -1.09 0.44
N LEU A 65 -75.82 -0.31 0.84
CA LEU A 65 -75.01 0.48 -0.07
C LEU A 65 -73.75 -0.30 -0.44
N LYS A 66 -73.53 -0.52 -1.75
CA LYS A 66 -72.29 -1.12 -2.26
C LYS A 66 -71.31 -0.01 -2.60
N PHE A 67 -70.26 0.13 -1.81
CA PHE A 67 -69.16 1.05 -2.10
C PHE A 67 -68.12 0.35 -3.00
N ARG A 68 -67.70 1.01 -4.07
CA ARG A 68 -66.53 0.60 -4.85
C ARG A 68 -65.32 1.31 -4.25
N SER A 69 -64.34 0.54 -3.76
CA SER A 69 -63.09 1.09 -3.20
C SER A 69 -62.16 1.51 -4.33
N LEU A 70 -61.79 2.80 -4.38
CA LEU A 70 -60.84 3.35 -5.36
C LEU A 70 -59.39 2.87 -5.13
N VAL A 71 -59.07 2.42 -3.90
CA VAL A 71 -57.72 1.94 -3.53
C VAL A 71 -57.34 0.66 -4.28
N GLN A 72 -58.32 -0.18 -4.65
CA GLN A 72 -58.05 -1.42 -5.37
C GLN A 72 -57.77 -1.20 -6.87
N GLU A 73 -58.24 -0.10 -7.47
CA GLU A 73 -57.89 0.27 -8.84
C GLU A 73 -56.51 0.94 -8.91
N GLU A 74 -56.12 1.77 -7.92
CA GLU A 74 -54.79 2.38 -7.90
C GLU A 74 -53.65 1.36 -7.73
N GLY A 75 -53.90 0.26 -7.01
CA GLY A 75 -52.93 -0.84 -6.87
C GLY A 75 -52.71 -1.68 -8.14
N GLN A 76 -53.57 -1.53 -9.16
CA GLN A 76 -53.44 -2.19 -10.46
C GLN A 76 -52.78 -1.30 -11.51
N GLY A 77 -52.61 0.00 -11.24
CA GLY A 77 -51.88 0.93 -12.08
C GLY A 77 -50.38 0.86 -11.80
N SER A 78 -49.55 0.81 -12.86
CA SER A 78 -48.10 0.78 -12.80
C SER A 78 -47.50 1.67 -11.69
N ALA A 79 -46.52 1.14 -10.96
CA ALA A 79 -45.87 1.70 -9.77
C ALA A 79 -45.32 3.14 -9.90
N GLU A 80 -45.31 3.70 -11.10
CA GLU A 80 -44.88 5.06 -11.42
C GLU A 80 -45.92 6.14 -11.06
N ARG A 81 -47.22 5.78 -10.96
CA ARG A 81 -48.31 6.72 -10.62
C ARG A 81 -48.69 6.72 -9.13
N ALA A 82 -48.08 5.86 -8.33
CA ALA A 82 -48.32 5.83 -6.89
C ALA A 82 -47.63 7.02 -6.22
N HIS A 83 -48.40 8.03 -5.81
CA HIS A 83 -47.90 9.18 -5.02
C HIS A 83 -47.26 8.77 -3.68
N HIS A 84 -47.44 7.51 -3.26
CA HIS A 84 -46.89 6.93 -2.03
C HIS A 84 -46.17 5.59 -2.31
N GLY A 85 -45.27 5.56 -3.29
CA GLY A 85 -44.31 4.47 -3.46
C GLY A 85 -42.96 4.79 -2.79
N SER A 86 -42.30 3.80 -2.20
CA SER A 86 -40.91 3.93 -1.76
C SER A 86 -40.04 4.30 -2.97
N LYS A 87 -39.43 5.49 -2.96
CA LYS A 87 -38.57 5.95 -4.05
C LYS A 87 -37.43 4.93 -4.28
N PRO A 88 -37.10 4.61 -5.54
CA PRO A 88 -35.98 3.72 -5.82
C PRO A 88 -34.67 4.30 -5.26
N PRO A 89 -33.71 3.45 -4.84
CA PRO A 89 -32.43 3.90 -4.31
C PRO A 89 -31.69 4.72 -5.37
N VAL A 90 -31.41 5.98 -5.05
CA VAL A 90 -30.66 6.88 -5.92
C VAL A 90 -29.19 6.45 -5.87
N PRO A 91 -28.53 6.21 -7.02
CA PRO A 91 -27.11 5.89 -7.04
C PRO A 91 -26.31 7.09 -6.53
N VAL A 92 -25.78 6.98 -5.32
CA VAL A 92 -24.85 7.95 -4.76
C VAL A 92 -23.44 7.60 -5.23
N MET A 93 -22.83 8.50 -5.97
CA MET A 93 -21.48 8.31 -6.50
C MET A 93 -20.46 8.55 -5.37
N VAL A 94 -20.10 7.49 -4.66
CA VAL A 94 -19.09 7.54 -3.60
C VAL A 94 -17.70 7.61 -4.22
N ARG A 95 -16.98 8.71 -3.98
CA ARG A 95 -15.59 8.87 -4.43
C ARG A 95 -14.69 7.92 -3.64
N SER A 96 -14.24 6.84 -4.29
CA SER A 96 -13.31 5.89 -3.70
C SER A 96 -11.86 6.30 -3.93
N PHE A 97 -11.15 6.62 -2.83
CA PHE A 97 -9.70 6.92 -2.82
C PHE A 97 -8.82 5.67 -2.66
N LEU A 98 -9.40 4.47 -2.76
CA LEU A 98 -8.70 3.19 -2.61
C LEU A 98 -7.46 3.12 -3.51
N TRP A 99 -7.61 3.49 -4.78
CA TRP A 99 -6.52 3.47 -5.75
C TRP A 99 -5.41 4.48 -5.44
N VAL A 100 -5.76 5.64 -4.87
CA VAL A 100 -4.78 6.64 -4.43
C VAL A 100 -3.95 6.08 -3.28
N TRP A 101 -4.58 5.40 -2.32
CA TRP A 101 -3.88 4.72 -1.23
C TRP A 101 -3.01 3.56 -1.72
N LEU A 102 -3.49 2.75 -2.67
CA LEU A 102 -2.70 1.65 -3.25
C LEU A 102 -1.48 2.16 -4.03
N LEU A 103 -1.65 3.18 -4.87
CA LEU A 103 -0.55 3.81 -5.61
C LEU A 103 0.45 4.50 -4.67
N GLY A 104 -0.03 5.19 -3.65
CA GLY A 104 0.81 5.80 -2.62
C GLY A 104 1.64 4.77 -1.86
N GLY A 105 1.01 3.68 -1.41
CA GLY A 105 1.70 2.58 -0.74
C GLY A 105 2.76 1.92 -1.63
N LEU A 106 2.45 1.69 -2.91
CA LEU A 106 3.40 1.13 -3.87
C LEU A 106 4.60 2.06 -4.09
N ALA A 107 4.37 3.37 -4.25
CA ALA A 107 5.44 4.35 -4.41
C ALA A 107 6.38 4.38 -3.20
N VAL A 108 5.82 4.33 -1.98
CA VAL A 108 6.60 4.27 -0.74
C VAL A 108 7.42 2.98 -0.65
N ALA A 109 6.83 1.82 -0.98
CA ALA A 109 7.55 0.54 -1.01
C ALA A 109 8.71 0.55 -2.01
N VAL A 110 8.52 1.11 -3.21
CA VAL A 110 9.58 1.25 -4.21
C VAL A 110 10.68 2.19 -3.71
N ALA A 111 10.32 3.34 -3.15
CA ALA A 111 11.28 4.27 -2.58
C ALA A 111 12.11 3.64 -1.44
N LEU A 112 11.46 2.91 -0.53
CA LEU A 112 12.14 2.17 0.55
C LEU A 112 13.03 1.05 0.02
N PHE A 113 12.62 0.35 -1.04
CA PHE A 113 13.44 -0.67 -1.68
C PHE A 113 14.72 -0.09 -2.29
N PHE A 114 14.60 1.01 -3.03
CA PHE A 114 15.77 1.70 -3.60
C PHE A 114 16.66 2.31 -2.52
N TRP A 115 16.06 2.90 -1.47
CA TRP A 115 16.77 3.42 -0.31
C TRP A 115 17.55 2.31 0.40
N ARG A 116 16.91 1.17 0.71
CA ARG A 116 17.56 -0.01 1.28
C ARG A 116 18.66 -0.54 0.38
N LYS A 117 18.46 -0.62 -0.94
CA LYS A 117 19.52 -1.03 -1.88
C LYS A 117 20.68 -0.03 -1.95
N ARG A 118 20.44 1.27 -1.76
CA ARG A 118 21.49 2.28 -1.74
C ARG A 118 22.29 2.20 -0.42
N LEU A 119 21.60 2.12 0.71
CA LEU A 119 22.23 1.90 2.02
C LEU A 119 22.97 0.57 2.07
N ALA A 120 22.37 -0.51 1.59
CA ALA A 120 23.01 -1.82 1.56
C ALA A 120 24.17 -1.89 0.57
N ARG A 121 24.29 -1.00 -0.43
CA ARG A 121 25.50 -0.88 -1.26
C ARG A 121 26.60 -0.10 -0.56
N LEU A 122 26.23 0.98 0.12
CA LEU A 122 27.14 1.75 0.98
C LEU A 122 27.66 0.93 2.16
N TRP A 123 26.82 0.03 2.69
CA TRP A 123 27.16 -0.85 3.80
C TRP A 123 27.79 -2.16 3.33
N ARG A 124 27.43 -2.74 2.18
CA ARG A 124 28.17 -3.90 1.62
C ARG A 124 29.60 -3.57 1.17
N GLY A 125 29.91 -2.31 0.90
CA GLY A 125 31.31 -1.86 0.78
C GLY A 125 32.04 -1.77 2.14
N ARG A 126 31.35 -2.03 3.25
CA ARG A 126 31.82 -1.95 4.64
C ARG A 126 31.68 -3.29 5.39
N GLU A 127 30.73 -4.12 4.96
CA GLU A 127 30.38 -5.43 5.51
C GLU A 127 31.00 -6.55 4.66
N GLY A 128 32.29 -6.41 4.40
CA GLY A 128 33.15 -7.48 3.91
C GLY A 128 33.88 -8.17 5.06
N ASP A 129 33.28 -8.30 6.25
CA ASP A 129 33.91 -9.10 7.29
C ASP A 129 32.93 -9.52 8.40
N THR A 130 32.55 -10.81 8.38
CA THR A 130 32.43 -11.63 9.59
C THR A 130 32.28 -13.08 9.13
N THR A 131 33.31 -13.66 8.51
CA THR A 131 33.55 -15.10 8.59
C THR A 131 35.05 -15.36 8.36
N SER A 132 35.76 -15.56 9.47
CA SER A 132 37.14 -16.06 9.61
C SER A 132 38.28 -15.10 9.30
N GLU A 133 38.62 -14.34 10.34
CA GLU A 133 39.65 -13.30 10.47
C GLU A 133 41.16 -13.70 10.47
N PRO A 134 41.68 -14.93 10.25
CA PRO A 134 43.14 -15.15 10.29
C PRO A 134 43.86 -15.39 8.96
N PHE A 135 43.19 -15.63 7.83
CA PHE A 135 43.86 -16.29 6.69
C PHE A 135 44.67 -15.36 5.77
N PHE A 136 44.33 -14.08 5.66
CA PHE A 136 44.95 -13.18 4.67
C PHE A 136 46.43 -12.87 4.97
N ASP A 137 46.81 -12.73 6.25
CA ASP A 137 48.21 -12.51 6.60
C ASP A 137 49.05 -13.77 6.33
N ASP A 138 48.53 -14.95 6.71
CA ASP A 138 49.22 -16.23 6.54
C ASP A 138 49.38 -16.56 5.05
N LEU A 139 48.33 -16.33 4.24
CA LEU A 139 48.38 -16.49 2.78
C LEU A 139 49.37 -15.53 2.12
N ALA A 140 49.40 -14.25 2.52
CA ALA A 140 50.34 -13.28 1.95
C ALA A 140 51.79 -13.68 2.26
N LEU A 141 52.09 -14.10 3.50
CA LEU A 141 53.41 -14.59 3.88
C LEU A 141 53.80 -15.88 3.16
N GLU A 142 52.86 -16.81 2.96
CA GLU A 142 53.10 -18.03 2.18
C GLU A 142 53.46 -17.70 0.73
N ARG A 143 52.76 -16.75 0.10
CA ARG A 143 53.05 -16.30 -1.26
C ARG A 143 54.39 -15.58 -1.37
N LEU A 144 54.76 -14.75 -0.39
CA LEU A 144 56.09 -14.14 -0.34
C LEU A 144 57.20 -15.20 -0.20
N TRP A 145 56.98 -16.22 0.64
CA TRP A 145 57.92 -17.32 0.79
C TRP A 145 58.06 -18.15 -0.49
N ALA A 146 56.95 -18.41 -1.20
CA ALA A 146 56.95 -19.07 -2.49
C ALA A 146 57.73 -18.26 -3.53
N LEU A 147 57.49 -16.95 -3.62
CA LEU A 147 58.21 -16.04 -4.52
C LEU A 147 59.72 -16.01 -4.21
N ARG A 148 60.09 -15.98 -2.93
CA ARG A 148 61.49 -16.06 -2.48
C ARG A 148 62.15 -17.39 -2.87
N THR A 149 61.41 -18.48 -2.76
CA THR A 149 61.92 -19.84 -3.04
C THR A 149 62.05 -20.10 -4.54
N GLU A 150 61.10 -19.62 -5.35
CA GLU A 150 61.17 -19.73 -6.80
C GLU A 150 62.34 -18.89 -7.36
N ALA A 151 62.64 -17.76 -6.72
CA ALA A 151 63.71 -16.83 -7.07
C ALA A 151 63.77 -16.53 -8.58
N PRO A 152 62.67 -16.05 -9.20
CA PRO A 152 62.57 -15.86 -10.65
C PRO A 152 63.64 -14.92 -11.24
N TRP A 153 64.19 -13.99 -10.46
CA TRP A 153 65.32 -13.13 -10.84
C TRP A 153 66.59 -13.89 -11.21
N THR A 154 66.80 -15.11 -10.69
CA THR A 154 67.94 -15.96 -11.07
C THR A 154 67.91 -16.39 -12.54
N ARG A 155 66.73 -16.33 -13.16
CA ARG A 155 66.49 -16.69 -14.57
C ARG A 155 66.18 -15.46 -15.44
N GLY A 156 66.53 -14.26 -14.98
CA GLY A 156 66.26 -13.01 -15.70
C GLY A 156 64.77 -12.66 -15.78
N ARG A 157 63.97 -13.10 -14.78
CA ARG A 157 62.55 -12.74 -14.64
C ARG A 157 62.31 -11.89 -13.40
N GLY A 158 63.27 -11.03 -13.04
CA GLY A 158 63.16 -10.15 -11.88
C GLY A 158 61.98 -9.18 -12.02
N ARG A 159 61.73 -8.67 -13.23
CA ARG A 159 60.55 -7.84 -13.49
C ARG A 159 59.25 -8.56 -13.14
N GLY A 160 59.10 -9.84 -13.51
CA GLY A 160 57.93 -10.64 -13.14
C GLY A 160 57.76 -10.78 -11.63
N ALA A 161 58.88 -10.93 -10.91
CA ALA A 161 58.90 -10.99 -9.45
C ALA A 161 58.30 -9.73 -8.82
N ILE A 162 58.61 -8.55 -9.35
CA ILE A 162 58.10 -7.27 -8.84
C ILE A 162 56.60 -7.07 -9.13
N PHE A 163 56.10 -7.58 -10.26
CA PHE A 163 54.66 -7.60 -10.50
C PHE A 163 53.94 -8.47 -9.47
N GLU A 164 54.46 -9.68 -9.22
CA GLU A 164 53.87 -10.60 -8.26
C GLU A 164 53.96 -10.07 -6.82
N LEU A 165 55.10 -9.49 -6.43
CA LEU A 165 55.29 -8.83 -5.14
C LEU A 165 54.23 -7.74 -4.91
N SER A 166 54.04 -6.87 -5.91
CA SER A 166 53.06 -5.81 -5.84
C SER A 166 51.63 -6.33 -5.70
N GLU A 167 51.27 -7.39 -6.44
CA GLU A 167 49.97 -8.04 -6.30
C GLU A 167 49.76 -8.61 -4.90
N ILE A 168 50.79 -9.25 -4.32
CA ILE A 168 50.71 -9.79 -2.95
C ILE A 168 50.46 -8.67 -1.94
N VAL A 169 51.23 -7.57 -2.00
CA VAL A 169 51.11 -6.43 -1.08
C VAL A 169 49.75 -5.75 -1.24
N ARG A 170 49.30 -5.51 -2.48
CA ARG A 170 47.99 -4.89 -2.75
C ARG A 170 46.85 -5.79 -2.31
N ALA A 171 46.87 -7.08 -2.62
CA ALA A 171 45.87 -8.04 -2.16
C ALA A 171 45.78 -8.08 -0.63
N TYR A 172 46.95 -8.09 0.04
CA TYR A 172 47.04 -8.05 1.50
C TYR A 172 46.40 -6.78 2.08
N LEU A 173 46.84 -5.59 1.63
CA LEU A 173 46.33 -4.33 2.14
C LEU A 173 44.86 -4.11 1.78
N GLY A 174 44.44 -4.55 0.60
CA GLY A 174 43.05 -4.49 0.16
C GLY A 174 42.12 -5.32 1.04
N ALA A 175 42.50 -6.57 1.34
CA ALA A 175 41.77 -7.40 2.29
C ALA A 175 41.83 -6.80 3.70
N ARG A 176 43.01 -6.40 4.17
CA ARG A 176 43.22 -5.91 5.54
C ARG A 176 42.47 -4.62 5.83
N LEU A 177 42.48 -3.68 4.89
CA LEU A 177 41.87 -2.38 5.06
C LEU A 177 40.48 -2.31 4.44
N GLN A 178 39.97 -3.38 3.83
CA GLN A 178 38.64 -3.47 3.24
C GLN A 178 38.44 -2.47 2.09
N PHE A 179 39.24 -2.65 1.02
CA PHE A 179 39.11 -1.94 -0.27
C PHE A 179 39.67 -2.75 -1.44
N ASN A 180 39.21 -2.45 -2.66
CA ASN A 180 39.63 -3.17 -3.86
C ASN A 180 40.99 -2.70 -4.38
N ALA A 181 42.06 -2.94 -3.61
CA ALA A 181 43.41 -2.46 -3.93
C ALA A 181 43.97 -2.92 -5.29
N LEU A 182 43.60 -4.12 -5.75
CA LEU A 182 44.06 -4.67 -7.04
C LEU A 182 43.45 -3.95 -8.26
N ASP A 183 42.26 -3.36 -8.10
CA ASP A 183 41.56 -2.63 -9.17
C ASP A 183 41.99 -1.17 -9.27
N LEU A 184 42.86 -0.70 -8.35
CA LEU A 184 43.31 0.68 -8.30
C LEU A 184 44.62 0.88 -9.07
N THR A 185 44.73 2.03 -9.72
CA THR A 185 46.02 2.51 -10.22
C THR A 185 46.96 2.84 -9.05
N SER A 186 48.27 2.90 -9.30
CA SER A 186 49.26 3.19 -8.25
C SER A 186 48.99 4.53 -7.55
N GLU A 187 48.55 5.57 -8.28
CA GLU A 187 48.17 6.87 -7.72
C GLU A 187 46.92 6.77 -6.82
N GLU A 188 45.88 6.08 -7.28
CA GLU A 188 44.65 5.88 -6.50
C GLU A 188 44.89 5.03 -5.26
N PHE A 189 45.75 4.02 -5.37
CA PHE A 189 46.17 3.17 -4.26
C PHE A 189 46.86 4.00 -3.18
N VAL A 190 47.85 4.82 -3.54
CA VAL A 190 48.53 5.73 -2.59
C VAL A 190 47.56 6.73 -1.97
N ALA A 191 46.67 7.33 -2.76
CA ALA A 191 45.64 8.24 -2.26
C ALA A 191 44.71 7.55 -1.23
N GLU A 192 44.33 6.29 -1.49
CA GLU A 192 43.50 5.51 -0.59
C GLU A 192 44.21 5.16 0.73
N LEU A 193 45.51 4.83 0.68
CA LEU A 193 46.32 4.60 1.87
C LEU A 193 46.43 5.87 2.74
N HIS A 194 46.61 7.04 2.14
CA HIS A 194 46.60 8.32 2.85
C HIS A 194 45.26 8.60 3.55
N ARG A 195 44.13 8.26 2.90
CA ARG A 195 42.78 8.45 3.48
C ARG A 195 42.56 7.59 4.72
N ARG A 196 43.11 6.37 4.74
CA ARG A 196 42.83 5.37 5.78
C ARG A 196 43.68 5.48 7.05
N ARG A 197 44.71 6.34 7.05
CA ARG A 197 45.56 6.68 8.22
C ARG A 197 46.06 5.44 8.99
N LEU A 198 46.95 4.68 8.37
CA LEU A 198 47.59 3.50 8.95
C LEU A 198 48.50 3.91 10.13
N ILE A 199 48.07 3.62 11.35
CA ILE A 199 48.86 3.91 12.56
C ILE A 199 49.95 2.84 12.70
N GLY A 200 51.21 3.25 12.86
CA GLY A 200 52.34 2.35 13.08
C GLY A 200 53.00 1.79 11.81
N LEU A 201 52.58 2.25 10.63
CA LEU A 201 53.17 1.89 9.35
C LEU A 201 54.02 3.04 8.80
N ASP A 202 55.22 2.74 8.28
CA ASP A 202 55.98 3.70 7.50
C ASP A 202 55.37 3.86 6.11
N LEU A 203 54.36 4.73 6.04
CA LEU A 203 53.65 5.03 4.80
C LEU A 203 54.58 5.67 3.75
N ALA A 204 55.62 6.41 4.17
CA ALA A 204 56.55 7.04 3.25
C ALA A 204 57.40 5.99 2.52
N ALA A 205 57.92 5.01 3.26
CA ALA A 205 58.66 3.89 2.67
C ALA A 205 57.79 3.08 1.70
N LEU A 206 56.54 2.78 2.05
CA LEU A 206 55.62 2.06 1.16
C LEU A 206 55.32 2.84 -0.14
N ILE A 207 55.22 4.17 -0.06
CA ILE A 207 54.99 5.02 -1.25
C ILE A 207 56.22 5.02 -2.16
N GLU A 208 57.42 5.12 -1.60
CA GLU A 208 58.65 5.02 -2.39
C GLU A 208 58.78 3.66 -3.08
N GLU A 209 58.40 2.57 -2.38
CA GLU A 209 58.37 1.23 -2.96
C GLU A 209 57.40 1.15 -4.15
N VAL A 210 56.16 1.63 -4.00
CA VAL A 210 55.17 1.66 -5.09
C VAL A 210 55.67 2.47 -6.30
N ARG A 211 56.38 3.58 -6.06
CA ARG A 211 56.98 4.39 -7.13
C ARG A 211 58.11 3.64 -7.83
N TRP A 212 58.95 2.92 -7.09
CA TRP A 212 60.01 2.10 -7.67
C TRP A 212 59.44 0.92 -8.48
N GLU A 213 58.40 0.25 -7.99
CA GLU A 213 57.69 -0.79 -8.74
C GLU A 213 57.15 -0.27 -10.07
N ASP A 214 56.59 0.94 -10.10
CA ASP A 214 56.09 1.56 -11.34
C ASP A 214 57.22 1.78 -12.35
N LEU A 215 58.42 2.17 -11.90
CA LEU A 215 59.59 2.26 -12.79
C LEU A 215 59.96 0.89 -13.37
N VAL A 216 59.94 -0.18 -12.58
CA VAL A 216 60.18 -1.55 -13.08
C VAL A 216 59.09 -1.99 -14.06
N LYS A 217 57.83 -1.70 -13.75
CA LYS A 217 56.66 -2.07 -14.57
C LYS A 217 56.65 -1.35 -15.91
N PHE A 218 56.96 -0.06 -15.95
CA PHE A 218 56.79 0.75 -17.16
C PHE A 218 58.10 1.09 -17.88
N ALA A 219 59.22 1.28 -17.15
CA ALA A 219 60.51 1.65 -17.74
C ALA A 219 61.35 0.45 -18.20
N LYS A 220 60.82 -0.79 -18.08
CA LYS A 220 61.51 -2.04 -18.43
C LYS A 220 62.87 -2.19 -17.74
N LEU A 221 62.99 -1.64 -16.52
CA LEU A 221 64.14 -1.87 -15.66
C LEU A 221 64.15 -3.34 -15.23
N GLU A 222 65.29 -4.00 -15.33
CA GLU A 222 65.46 -5.35 -14.78
C GLU A 222 66.05 -5.23 -13.37
N PRO A 223 65.30 -5.57 -12.31
CA PRO A 223 65.76 -5.46 -10.95
C PRO A 223 66.83 -6.52 -10.66
N THR A 224 67.79 -6.15 -9.85
CA THR A 224 68.82 -7.04 -9.32
C THR A 224 68.24 -8.02 -8.31
N ALA A 225 68.99 -9.07 -8.00
CA ALA A 225 68.60 -10.05 -6.97
C ALA A 225 68.45 -9.40 -5.59
N GLU A 226 69.31 -8.42 -5.28
CA GLU A 226 69.28 -7.68 -4.01
C GLU A 226 68.01 -6.81 -3.91
N GLU A 227 67.62 -6.13 -4.98
CA GLU A 227 66.39 -5.34 -5.01
C GLU A 227 65.14 -6.23 -4.87
N CYS A 228 65.10 -7.37 -5.54
CA CYS A 228 63.98 -8.31 -5.41
C CYS A 228 63.85 -8.86 -3.98
N LEU A 229 64.98 -9.25 -3.36
CA LEU A 229 64.99 -9.75 -1.98
C LEU A 229 64.64 -8.64 -0.99
N GLY A 230 65.16 -7.44 -1.19
CA GLY A 230 64.84 -6.27 -0.38
C GLY A 230 63.35 -5.92 -0.41
N GLY A 231 62.72 -5.93 -1.59
CA GLY A 231 61.28 -5.72 -1.73
C GLY A 231 60.46 -6.77 -0.97
N ILE A 232 60.87 -8.05 -1.00
CA ILE A 232 60.21 -9.11 -0.23
C ILE A 232 60.39 -8.87 1.28
N ASP A 233 61.58 -8.50 1.75
CA ASP A 233 61.83 -8.21 3.16
C ASP A 233 60.99 -7.03 3.67
N ILE A 234 60.85 -5.98 2.85
CA ILE A 234 59.99 -4.83 3.14
C ILE A 234 58.52 -5.28 3.24
N ALA A 235 58.04 -6.08 2.29
CA ALA A 235 56.68 -6.61 2.30
C ALA A 235 56.40 -7.55 3.49
N GLU A 236 57.34 -8.41 3.85
CA GLU A 236 57.23 -9.26 5.05
C GLU A 236 57.16 -8.42 6.32
N SER A 237 58.01 -7.39 6.42
CA SER A 237 58.00 -6.46 7.54
C SER A 237 56.66 -5.72 7.63
N LEU A 238 56.17 -5.19 6.52
CA LEU A 238 54.87 -4.53 6.40
C LEU A 238 53.73 -5.40 6.96
N ILE A 239 53.63 -6.64 6.49
CA ILE A 239 52.60 -7.58 6.94
C ILE A 239 52.75 -7.86 8.44
N ARG A 240 53.97 -8.17 8.92
CA ARG A 240 54.21 -8.49 10.33
C ARG A 240 53.87 -7.34 11.28
N HIS A 241 54.11 -6.08 10.88
CA HIS A 241 53.79 -4.91 11.70
C HIS A 241 52.31 -4.54 11.70
N THR A 242 51.58 -4.89 10.63
CA THR A 242 50.14 -4.58 10.48
C THR A 242 49.22 -5.71 10.92
N ARG A 243 49.80 -6.87 11.26
CA ARG A 243 49.13 -8.01 11.89
C ARG A 243 48.53 -7.64 13.26
N PRO A 244 47.28 -8.03 13.55
CA PRO A 244 46.70 -7.82 14.87
C PRO A 244 47.39 -8.75 15.88
N LEU A 245 47.57 -8.28 17.12
CA LEU A 245 47.94 -9.14 18.24
C LEU A 245 46.83 -10.19 18.42
N ARG A 246 47.07 -11.43 17.95
CA ARG A 246 46.15 -12.55 18.22
C ARG A 246 46.08 -12.75 19.74
N ALA A 247 44.92 -12.52 20.34
CA ALA A 247 44.64 -13.10 21.64
C ALA A 247 44.67 -14.62 21.44
N ILE A 248 45.71 -15.27 21.98
CA ILE A 248 45.73 -16.73 22.08
C ILE A 248 44.48 -17.08 22.87
N ALA A 249 43.51 -17.74 22.22
CA ALA A 249 42.32 -18.23 22.91
C ALA A 249 42.80 -19.14 24.03
N GLY A 250 42.78 -18.60 25.25
CA GLY A 250 43.15 -19.34 26.46
C GLY A 250 42.30 -20.59 26.50
N LYS A 251 42.98 -21.73 26.51
CA LYS A 251 42.39 -23.04 26.77
C LYS A 251 41.60 -22.92 28.08
N ALA A 252 40.27 -22.80 27.98
CA ALA A 252 39.39 -22.88 29.13
C ALA A 252 39.52 -24.30 29.68
N ALA A 253 40.23 -24.42 30.80
CA ALA A 253 40.31 -25.62 31.63
C ALA A 253 39.14 -25.64 32.60
#